data_AF-A0A3M1QLK8-F1
#
_entry.id   AF-A0A3M1QLK8-F1
#
_cell.length_a   1.000
_cell.length_b   1.000
_cell.length_c   1.000
_cell.angle_alpha   90.00
_cell.angle_beta   90.00
_cell.angle_gamma   90.00
#
_symmetry.space_group_name_H-M   'P 1'
#
loop_
_entity.id
_entity.type
_entity.pdbx_description
1 polymer ?
#
loop_
_entity_poly.entity_id
_entity_poly.type
_entity_poly.pdbx_seq_one_letter_code
_entity_poly.pdbx_strand_id
1 'polypeptide(L)'
;AGHEVAQAAAALPPFELGRRRRPDPADLSPAAGRRPVKIAARGRERLLYGRREVDLARVEQIVEEAQVRAIGHLIHRYAERHAHHPTLEAGLAACFAEVEEAGPDGLTRGRRGDLALPRPYEVAAALNRMRQVAWLA
;
A
#
# COMPACT_ATOMS: atom_id res chain seq x y z
N ALA A 1 13.27 -34.23 13.60
CA ALA A 1 12.24 -33.20 13.33
C ALA A 1 12.35 -31.99 14.26
N GLY A 2 11.72 -31.93 15.45
CA GLY A 2 11.72 -30.70 16.29
C GLY A 2 13.09 -30.24 16.82
N HIS A 3 13.95 -31.19 17.23
CA HIS A 3 15.32 -30.89 17.69
C HIS A 3 16.24 -30.41 16.56
N GLU A 4 16.06 -30.89 15.32
CA GLU A 4 16.84 -30.45 14.16
C GLU A 4 16.49 -29.01 13.74
N VAL A 5 15.20 -28.63 13.80
CA VAL A 5 14.77 -27.27 13.47
C VAL A 5 15.35 -26.25 14.44
N ALA A 6 15.40 -26.59 15.74
CA ALA A 6 15.99 -25.73 16.76
C ALA A 6 17.51 -25.58 16.61
N GLN A 7 18.23 -26.66 16.28
CA GLN A 7 19.67 -26.59 16.01
C GLN A 7 19.99 -25.82 14.73
N ALA A 8 19.18 -26.00 13.68
CA ALA A 8 19.33 -25.24 12.44
C ALA A 8 19.05 -23.74 12.63
N ALA A 9 18.04 -23.37 13.44
CA ALA A 9 17.75 -21.98 13.77
C ALA A 9 18.86 -21.33 14.61
N ALA A 10 19.47 -22.07 15.53
CA ALA A 10 20.58 -21.58 16.36
C ALA A 10 21.88 -21.30 15.56
N ALA A 11 22.01 -21.88 14.36
CA ALA A 11 23.15 -21.66 13.46
C ALA A 11 22.96 -20.46 12.51
N LEU A 12 21.76 -19.86 12.46
CA LEU A 12 21.50 -18.67 11.64
C LEU A 12 21.95 -17.39 12.37
N PRO A 13 22.38 -16.35 11.65
CA PRO A 13 22.61 -15.05 12.26
C PRO A 13 21.33 -14.53 12.93
N PRO A 14 21.45 -13.70 13.97
CA PRO A 14 20.30 -13.03 14.57
C PRO A 14 19.47 -12.31 13.51
N PHE A 15 18.15 -12.37 13.65
CA PHE A 15 17.27 -11.55 12.82
C PHE A 15 17.52 -10.07 13.16
N GLU A 16 18.02 -9.32 12.19
CA GLU A 16 18.20 -7.87 12.31
C GLU A 16 17.05 -7.13 11.62
N LEU A 17 16.56 -6.08 12.28
CA LEU A 17 15.60 -5.19 11.66
C LEU A 17 16.26 -4.45 10.50
N GLY A 18 15.77 -4.69 9.29
CA GLY A 18 16.24 -3.99 8.10
C GLY A 18 16.00 -2.48 8.17
N ARG A 19 16.67 -1.74 7.27
CA ARG A 19 16.57 -0.28 7.20
C ARG A 19 15.11 0.14 7.01
N ARG A 20 14.62 0.98 7.93
CA ARG A 20 13.30 1.62 7.81
C ARG A 20 13.34 2.55 6.60
N ARG A 21 12.32 2.45 5.75
CA ARG A 21 12.27 3.15 4.46
C ARG A 21 10.86 3.63 4.15
N ARG A 22 10.76 4.60 3.25
CA ARG A 22 9.52 5.13 2.69
C ARG A 22 9.64 5.26 1.17
N PRO A 23 8.56 5.07 0.40
CA PRO A 23 8.58 5.36 -1.04
C PRO A 23 8.75 6.87 -1.26
N ASP A 24 9.48 7.25 -2.31
CA ASP A 24 9.59 8.64 -2.75
C ASP A 24 8.22 9.12 -3.26
N PRO A 25 7.62 10.19 -2.67
CA PRO A 25 6.34 10.70 -3.14
C PRO A 25 6.35 11.18 -4.60
N ALA A 26 7.50 11.63 -5.13
CA ALA A 26 7.62 12.03 -6.52
C ALA A 26 7.30 10.88 -7.49
N ASP A 27 7.56 9.65 -7.07
CA ASP A 27 7.28 8.43 -7.83
C ASP A 27 5.85 7.90 -7.61
N LEU A 28 5.03 8.48 -6.74
CA LEU A 28 3.68 8.00 -6.43
C LEU A 28 2.57 8.77 -7.17
N SER A 29 2.87 9.32 -8.36
CA SER A 29 1.87 10.05 -9.15
C SER A 29 0.72 9.14 -9.66
N PRO A 30 -0.55 9.47 -9.37
CA PRO A 30 -1.71 8.76 -9.92
C PRO A 30 -2.14 9.29 -11.31
N ALA A 31 -1.36 10.17 -11.93
CA ALA A 31 -1.74 10.82 -13.18
C ALA A 31 -1.61 9.90 -14.40
N ALA A 32 -2.52 10.04 -15.37
CA ALA A 32 -2.44 9.36 -16.65
C ALA A 32 -3.08 10.18 -17.78
N GLY A 33 -2.26 10.56 -18.77
CA GLY A 33 -2.69 11.43 -19.87
C GLY A 33 -3.24 12.74 -19.33
N ARG A 34 -4.49 13.06 -19.69
CA ARG A 34 -5.21 14.28 -19.24
C ARG A 34 -5.86 14.13 -17.86
N ARG A 35 -5.83 12.95 -17.24
CA ARG A 35 -6.46 12.71 -15.93
C ARG A 35 -5.42 12.92 -14.82
N PRO A 36 -5.59 13.91 -13.93
CA PRO A 36 -4.66 14.14 -12.83
C PRO A 36 -4.66 12.99 -11.82
N VAL A 37 -5.80 12.31 -11.66
CA VAL A 37 -5.95 11.11 -10.82
C VAL A 37 -6.69 10.04 -11.62
N LYS A 38 -6.05 8.91 -11.85
CA LYS A 38 -6.64 7.73 -12.49
C LYS A 38 -6.36 6.50 -11.64
N ILE A 39 -7.39 6.08 -10.89
CA ILE A 39 -7.33 4.91 -10.00
C ILE A 39 -8.51 4.01 -10.38
N ALA A 40 -8.24 2.73 -10.61
CA ALA A 40 -9.26 1.72 -10.88
C ALA A 40 -8.76 0.34 -10.46
N ALA A 41 -9.67 -0.56 -10.11
CA ALA A 41 -9.36 -1.97 -9.92
C ALA A 41 -9.77 -2.78 -11.16
N ARG A 42 -9.15 -3.94 -11.33
CA ARG A 42 -9.63 -5.01 -12.22
C ARG A 42 -9.69 -6.29 -11.40
N GLY A 43 -10.87 -6.56 -10.82
CA GLY A 43 -11.02 -7.62 -9.84
C GLY A 43 -10.11 -7.43 -8.62
N ARG A 44 -9.76 -8.54 -7.98
CA ARG A 44 -8.93 -8.57 -6.75
C ARG A 44 -7.43 -8.54 -7.04
N GLU A 45 -7.06 -8.74 -8.30
CA GLU A 45 -5.71 -9.10 -8.68
C GLU A 45 -4.92 -7.93 -9.26
N ARG A 46 -5.56 -6.85 -9.71
CA ARG A 46 -4.86 -5.76 -10.38
C ARG A 46 -5.39 -4.40 -9.97
N LEU A 47 -4.47 -3.52 -9.58
CA LEU A 47 -4.70 -2.10 -9.37
C LEU A 47 -4.12 -1.30 -10.54
N LEU A 48 -4.96 -0.51 -11.20
CA LEU A 48 -4.54 0.52 -12.14
C LEU A 48 -4.33 1.83 -11.37
N TYR A 49 -3.08 2.30 -11.31
CA TYR A 49 -2.69 3.51 -10.60
C TYR A 49 -1.89 4.44 -11.53
N GLY A 50 -2.54 5.50 -12.00
CA GLY A 50 -1.99 6.38 -13.03
C GLY A 50 -1.65 5.62 -14.30
N ARG A 51 -0.38 5.67 -14.69
CA ARG A 51 0.17 4.94 -15.86
C ARG A 51 0.59 3.51 -15.52
N ARG A 52 0.51 3.12 -14.25
CA ARG A 52 1.04 1.84 -13.76
C ARG A 52 -0.09 0.85 -13.54
N GLU A 53 0.25 -0.40 -13.77
CA GLU A 53 -0.53 -1.54 -13.30
C GLU A 53 0.27 -2.22 -12.20
N VAL A 54 -0.38 -2.44 -11.06
CA VAL A 54 0.18 -3.11 -9.88
C VAL A 54 -0.48 -4.47 -9.79
N ASP A 55 0.34 -5.51 -9.88
CA ASP A 55 -0.09 -6.90 -9.71
C ASP A 55 -0.28 -7.19 -8.21
N LEU A 56 -1.48 -7.60 -7.84
CA LEU A 56 -1.90 -7.98 -6.49
C LEU A 56 -2.37 -9.44 -6.44
N ALA A 57 -2.22 -10.22 -7.52
CA ALA A 57 -2.67 -11.61 -7.57
C ALA A 57 -2.05 -12.49 -6.47
N ARG A 58 -0.84 -12.12 -6.00
CA ARG A 58 -0.13 -12.77 -4.89
C ARG A 58 -0.36 -12.11 -3.52
N VAL A 59 -1.42 -11.32 -3.38
CA VAL A 59 -1.87 -10.74 -2.10
C VAL A 59 -3.23 -11.36 -1.78
N GLU A 60 -3.22 -12.66 -1.50
CA GLU A 60 -4.42 -13.51 -1.39
C GLU A 60 -5.42 -13.05 -0.31
N GLN A 61 -4.95 -12.27 0.66
CA GLN A 61 -5.78 -11.69 1.72
C GLN A 61 -6.78 -10.65 1.22
N ILE A 62 -6.62 -10.15 -0.01
CA ILE A 62 -7.59 -9.28 -0.69
C ILE A 62 -8.75 -10.14 -1.19
N VAL A 63 -9.92 -9.94 -0.59
CA VAL A 63 -11.10 -10.77 -0.82
C VAL A 63 -12.12 -10.13 -1.76
N GLU A 64 -11.98 -8.84 -2.05
CA GLU A 64 -12.94 -8.11 -2.90
C GLU A 64 -12.30 -6.96 -3.69
N GLU A 65 -12.94 -6.58 -4.79
CA GLU A 65 -12.46 -5.48 -5.65
C GLU A 65 -12.54 -4.12 -4.95
N ALA A 66 -13.50 -3.93 -4.04
CA ALA A 66 -13.65 -2.71 -3.25
C ALA A 66 -12.39 -2.37 -2.44
N GLN A 67 -11.71 -3.38 -1.90
CA GLN A 67 -10.43 -3.24 -1.22
C GLN A 67 -9.33 -2.77 -2.18
N VAL A 68 -9.26 -3.31 -3.39
CA VAL A 68 -8.26 -2.88 -4.40
C VAL A 68 -8.45 -1.40 -4.77
N ARG A 69 -9.69 -0.95 -4.95
CA ARG A 69 -9.98 0.47 -5.18
C ARG A 69 -9.55 1.33 -3.98
N ALA A 70 -9.88 0.90 -2.77
CA ALA A 70 -9.47 1.61 -1.55
C ALA A 70 -7.94 1.66 -1.38
N ILE A 71 -7.21 0.59 -1.69
CA ILE A 71 -5.73 0.57 -1.71
C ILE A 71 -5.20 1.68 -2.62
N GLY A 72 -5.72 1.79 -3.84
CA GLY A 72 -5.30 2.84 -4.77
C GLY A 72 -5.53 4.25 -4.21
N HIS A 73 -6.69 4.50 -3.60
CA HIS A 73 -6.99 5.80 -3.00
C HIS A 73 -6.17 6.08 -1.73
N LEU A 74 -5.88 5.06 -0.92
CA LEU A 74 -4.99 5.18 0.25
C LEU A 74 -3.56 5.53 -0.17
N ILE A 75 -3.04 4.92 -1.24
CA ILE A 75 -1.70 5.28 -1.76
C ILE A 75 -1.67 6.74 -2.21
N HIS A 76 -2.73 7.20 -2.89
CA HIS A 76 -2.82 8.59 -3.32
C HIS A 76 -2.90 9.54 -2.12
N ARG A 77 -3.75 9.25 -1.14
CA ARG A 77 -3.88 10.03 0.10
C ARG A 77 -2.57 10.07 0.88
N TYR A 78 -1.90 8.93 1.01
CA TYR A 78 -0.58 8.81 1.61
C TYR A 78 0.43 9.71 0.89
N ALA A 79 0.50 9.64 -0.45
CA ALA A 79 1.43 10.43 -1.24
C ALA A 79 1.21 11.95 -1.07
N GLU A 80 -0.05 12.39 -1.01
CA GLU A 80 -0.39 13.81 -0.86
C GLU A 80 -0.13 14.36 0.55
N ARG A 81 -0.40 13.55 1.59
CA ARG A 81 -0.51 14.07 2.97
C ARG A 81 0.43 13.45 3.97
N HIS A 82 0.93 12.23 3.73
CA HIS A 82 1.62 11.43 4.76
C HIS A 82 3.00 10.89 4.34
N ALA A 83 3.42 11.08 3.09
CA ALA A 83 4.73 10.64 2.61
C ALA A 83 5.92 11.39 3.25
N HIS A 84 5.63 12.48 3.97
CA HIS A 84 6.63 13.25 4.71
C HIS A 84 7.06 12.57 6.03
N HIS A 85 6.33 11.56 6.51
CA HIS A 85 6.72 10.77 7.68
C HIS A 85 8.03 10.00 7.44
N PRO A 86 8.84 9.75 8.49
CA PRO A 86 10.17 9.16 8.34
C PRO A 86 10.15 7.71 7.83
N THR A 87 9.04 7.00 8.02
CA THR A 87 8.89 5.59 7.61
C THR A 87 7.54 5.37 6.95
N LEU A 88 7.46 4.36 6.09
CA LEU A 88 6.19 3.93 5.52
C LEU A 88 5.17 3.55 6.62
N GLU A 89 5.63 2.85 7.66
CA GLU A 89 4.80 2.44 8.80
C GLU A 89 4.13 3.65 9.47
N ALA A 90 4.92 4.67 9.82
CA ALA A 90 4.41 5.86 10.49
C ALA A 90 3.43 6.64 9.60
N GLY A 91 3.75 6.79 8.31
CA GLY A 91 2.86 7.49 7.38
C GLY A 91 1.59 6.72 7.05
N LEU A 92 1.63 5.39 6.96
CA LEU A 92 0.41 4.59 6.82
C LEU A 92 -0.42 4.65 8.10
N ALA A 93 0.18 4.56 9.29
CA ALA A 93 -0.56 4.69 10.55
C ALA A 93 -1.31 6.02 10.64
N ALA A 94 -0.65 7.15 10.32
CA ALA A 94 -1.28 8.46 10.28
C ALA A 94 -2.38 8.56 9.21
N CYS A 95 -2.14 8.01 8.02
CA CYS A 95 -3.13 7.97 6.94
C CYS A 95 -4.37 7.14 7.32
N PHE A 96 -4.19 6.02 8.00
CA PHE A 96 -5.30 5.17 8.44
C PHE A 96 -6.09 5.81 9.58
N ALA A 97 -5.43 6.45 10.55
CA ALA A 97 -6.11 7.19 11.61
C ALA A 97 -7.01 8.31 11.04
N GLU A 98 -6.53 9.05 10.03
CA GLU A 98 -7.34 10.06 9.34
C GLU A 98 -8.58 9.47 8.66
N VAL A 99 -8.42 8.31 8.01
CA VAL A 99 -9.50 7.66 7.26
C VAL A 99 -10.50 6.97 8.19
N GLU A 100 -10.06 6.50 9.36
CA GLU A 100 -10.93 5.92 10.38
C GLU A 100 -11.89 6.98 10.95
N GLU A 101 -11.43 8.21 11.13
CA GLU A 101 -12.28 9.34 11.56
C GLU A 101 -13.28 9.77 10.47
N ALA A 102 -12.84 9.85 9.21
CA ALA A 102 -13.66 10.32 8.09
C ALA A 102 -14.55 9.22 7.45
N GLY A 103 -14.24 7.96 7.72
CA GLY A 103 -14.79 6.80 7.01
C GLY A 103 -14.21 6.59 5.60
N PRO A 104 -14.50 5.43 4.97
CA PRO A 104 -13.92 5.05 3.67
C PRO A 104 -14.22 6.04 2.53
N ASP A 105 -15.43 6.62 2.52
CA ASP A 105 -15.83 7.60 1.51
C ASP A 105 -15.00 8.90 1.57
N GLY A 106 -14.34 9.19 2.71
CA GLY A 106 -13.45 10.33 2.87
C GLY A 106 -12.18 10.26 2.01
N LEU A 107 -11.89 9.10 1.41
CA LEU A 107 -10.78 8.90 0.49
C LEU A 107 -10.99 9.57 -0.88
N THR A 108 -12.23 9.83 -1.27
CA THR A 108 -12.56 10.41 -2.58
C THR A 108 -13.31 11.72 -2.50
N ARG A 109 -13.32 12.47 -3.61
CA ARG A 109 -14.19 13.64 -3.76
C ARG A 109 -15.64 13.17 -3.93
N GLY A 110 -16.35 13.08 -2.82
CA GLY A 110 -17.75 12.62 -2.76
C GLY A 110 -17.89 11.16 -2.34
N ARG A 111 -19.12 10.78 -2.00
CA ARG A 111 -19.48 9.41 -1.61
C ARG A 111 -19.52 8.51 -2.83
N ARG A 112 -18.79 7.40 -2.80
CA ARG A 112 -18.87 6.37 -3.83
C ARG A 112 -19.72 5.20 -3.38
N GLY A 113 -19.65 4.84 -2.09
CA GLY A 113 -20.33 3.66 -1.55
C GLY A 113 -19.77 2.33 -2.08
N ASP A 114 -18.63 2.35 -2.79
CA ASP A 114 -18.01 1.15 -3.37
C ASP A 114 -16.66 0.80 -2.73
N LEU A 115 -16.23 1.52 -1.67
CA LEU A 115 -14.94 1.30 -1.03
C LEU A 115 -15.06 0.42 0.22
N ALA A 116 -14.10 -0.47 0.40
CA ALA A 116 -13.93 -1.26 1.61
C ALA A 116 -12.50 -1.12 2.10
N LEU A 117 -12.30 -0.82 3.39
CA LEU A 117 -10.96 -0.54 3.89
C LEU A 117 -10.11 -1.83 3.92
N PRO A 118 -8.92 -1.80 3.29
CA PRO A 118 -7.95 -2.87 3.41
C PRO A 118 -7.22 -2.76 4.77
N ARG A 119 -6.39 -3.74 5.07
CA ARG A 119 -5.38 -3.63 6.14
C ARG A 119 -4.18 -2.79 5.66
N PRO A 120 -3.47 -2.09 6.57
CA PRO A 120 -2.25 -1.35 6.20
C PRO A 120 -1.21 -2.21 5.46
N TYR A 121 -1.14 -3.50 5.78
CA TYR A 121 -0.23 -4.46 5.14
C TYR A 121 -0.54 -4.68 3.66
N GLU A 122 -1.80 -4.63 3.23
CA GLU A 122 -2.19 -4.79 1.83
C GLU A 122 -1.81 -3.53 1.01
N VAL A 123 -1.90 -2.35 1.63
CA VAL A 123 -1.41 -1.08 1.04
C VAL A 123 0.12 -1.10 0.91
N ALA A 124 0.83 -1.52 1.95
CA ALA A 124 2.28 -1.68 1.92
C ALA A 124 2.70 -2.73 0.87
N ALA A 125 1.97 -3.85 0.77
CA ALA A 125 2.20 -4.89 -0.22
C ALA A 125 2.02 -4.38 -1.67
N ALA A 126 1.04 -3.50 -1.91
CA ALA A 126 0.83 -2.84 -3.20
C ALA A 126 1.97 -1.86 -3.53
N LEU A 127 2.36 -1.01 -2.59
CA LEU A 127 3.51 -0.10 -2.74
C LEU A 127 4.81 -0.86 -3.05
N ASN A 128 5.06 -1.97 -2.35
CA ASN A 128 6.22 -2.84 -2.61
C ASN A 128 6.21 -3.50 -4.00
N ARG A 129 5.05 -3.59 -4.65
CA ARG A 129 4.89 -4.16 -6.01
C ARG A 129 4.80 -3.08 -7.10
N MET A 130 4.77 -1.80 -6.73
CA MET A 130 4.90 -0.72 -7.71
C MET A 130 6.31 -0.70 -8.27
N ARG A 131 6.44 -1.03 -9.56
CA ARG A 131 7.70 -0.88 -10.28
C ARG A 131 8.05 0.61 -10.42
N GLN A 132 9.35 0.90 -10.45
CA GLN A 132 9.89 2.26 -10.63
C GLN A 132 9.46 3.23 -9.50
N VAL A 133 9.53 2.76 -8.26
CA VAL A 133 9.41 3.59 -7.06
C VAL A 133 10.74 3.55 -6.31
N ALA A 134 11.40 4.69 -6.18
CA ALA A 134 12.55 4.86 -5.33
C ALA A 134 12.15 4.75 -3.85
N TRP A 135 13.04 4.23 -3.02
CA TRP A 135 12.84 4.12 -1.57
C TRP A 135 13.88 4.96 -0.85
N LEU A 136 13.40 5.94 -0.11
CA LEU A 136 14.17 6.83 0.75
C LEU A 136 14.28 6.18 2.13
N ALA A 137 15.35 6.46 2.84
CA ALA A 137 15.62 5.84 4.13
C ALA A 137 16.51 6.71 5.00
#